data_AF-H9FA23-F1
#
_entry.id   AF-H9FA23-F1
#
_cell.length_a   1.000
_cell.length_b   1.000
_cell.length_c   1.000
_cell.angle_alpha   90.00
_cell.angle_beta   90.00
_cell.angle_gamma   90.00
#
_symmetry.space_group_name_H-M   'P 1'
#
loop_
_entity.id
_entity.type
_entity.pdbx_description
1 polymer ?
#
loop_
_entity_poly.entity_id
_entity_poly.type
_entity_poly.pdbx_seq_one_letter_code
_entity_poly.pdbx_strand_id
1 'polypeptide(L)' 'GAEGSGQALASPGSCLEEFRSAPFIECHGRGTCNYYANAYSFWLATIERSEMFKKPTPSTLKAGELRTHVSRCQVCMRRT' A
#
# COMPACT_ATOMS: atom_id res chain seq x y z
N GLY A 1 1.98 -10.61 16.69
CA GLY A 1 2.73 -11.08 15.51
C GLY A 1 2.22 -10.48 14.22
N ALA A 2 0.89 -10.36 14.06
CA ALA A 2 0.25 -9.60 12.97
C ALA A 2 -0.21 -8.21 13.44
N GLU A 3 0.57 -7.61 14.34
CA GLU A 3 0.29 -6.24 14.79
C GLU A 3 0.64 -5.27 13.67
N GLY A 4 -0.13 -4.20 13.54
CA GLY A 4 0.07 -3.22 12.48
C GLY A 4 -0.80 -1.99 12.70
N SER A 5 -0.63 -1.00 11.83
CA SER A 5 -1.45 0.20 11.81
C SER A 5 -1.82 0.56 10.37
N GLY A 6 -2.74 1.51 10.21
CA GLY A 6 -3.20 1.97 8.91
C GLY A 6 -3.10 3.49 8.78
N GLN A 7 -3.42 3.98 7.58
CA GLN A 7 -3.50 5.41 7.27
C GLN A 7 -4.96 5.78 6.98
N ALA A 8 -5.40 6.93 7.47
CA ALA A 8 -6.68 7.48 7.05
C ALA A 8 -6.59 7.88 5.56
N LEU A 9 -7.51 7.42 4.72
CA LEU A 9 -7.48 7.66 3.27
C LEU A 9 -7.62 9.14 2.87
N ALA A 10 -8.12 9.98 3.78
CA ALA A 10 -8.20 11.43 3.59
C ALA A 10 -6.92 12.16 4.03
N SER A 11 -6.01 11.48 4.73
CA SER A 11 -4.72 12.04 5.16
C SER A 11 -3.72 11.99 4.01
N PRO A 12 -2.85 13.00 3.82
CA PRO A 12 -1.72 12.92 2.91
C PRO A 12 -0.84 11.67 3.11
N GLY A 13 -0.79 11.14 4.35
CA GLY A 13 -0.02 9.94 4.68
C GLY A 13 -0.46 8.65 3.97
N SER A 14 -1.68 8.59 3.42
CA SER A 14 -2.11 7.46 2.60
C SER A 14 -1.62 7.52 1.14
N CYS A 15 -0.91 8.58 0.75
CA CYS A 15 -0.49 8.84 -0.63
C CYS A 15 1.04 8.92 -0.79
N LEU A 16 1.70 7.77 -0.68
CA LEU A 16 3.16 7.68 -0.88
C LEU A 16 3.54 7.92 -2.36
N GLU A 17 4.53 8.78 -2.58
CA GLU A 17 5.02 9.14 -3.92
C GLU A 17 5.68 7.96 -4.64
N GLU A 18 6.40 7.12 -3.90
CA GLU A 18 7.05 5.92 -4.41
C GLU A 18 6.39 4.65 -3.87
N PHE A 19 5.90 3.80 -4.78
CA PHE A 19 5.48 2.46 -4.42
C PHE A 19 6.68 1.56 -4.09
N ARG A 20 6.60 0.88 -2.93
CA ARG A 20 7.52 -0.16 -2.46
C ARG A 20 6.70 -1.31 -1.86
N SER A 21 7.02 -2.56 -2.21
CA SER A 21 6.38 -3.74 -1.58
C SER A 21 6.71 -3.87 -0.10
N ALA A 22 7.90 -3.41 0.32
CA ALA A 22 8.34 -3.29 1.71
C ALA A 22 8.62 -1.80 2.05
N PRO A 23 7.59 -1.00 2.39
CA PRO A 23 7.72 0.44 2.59
C PRO A 23 8.19 0.84 4.00
N PHE A 24 8.41 -0.12 4.90
CA PHE A 24 8.87 0.11 6.28
C PHE A 24 9.88 -0.95 6.70
N ILE A 25 10.65 -0.65 7.76
CA ILE A 25 11.62 -1.54 8.37
C ILE A 25 11.24 -1.78 9.84
N GLU A 26 11.43 -2.99 10.35
CA GLU A 26 11.21 -3.30 11.77
C GLU A 26 12.52 -3.12 12.54
N CYS A 27 12.47 -2.40 13.67
CA CYS A 27 13.60 -2.16 14.55
C CYS A 27 13.32 -2.69 15.95
N HIS A 28 14.32 -3.31 16.57
CA HIS A 28 14.27 -3.78 17.95
C HIS A 28 15.03 -2.84 18.89
N GLY A 29 14.60 -2.76 20.15
CA GLY A 29 15.22 -1.88 21.17
C GLY A 29 16.71 -2.13 21.45
N ARG A 30 17.26 -3.28 21.01
CA ARG A 30 18.70 -3.59 21.04
C ARG A 30 19.53 -2.92 19.93
N GLY A 31 18.91 -2.05 19.13
CA GLY A 31 19.60 -1.27 18.08
C GLY A 31 19.75 -1.97 16.72
N THR A 32 19.03 -3.07 16.49
CA THR A 32 19.05 -3.80 15.20
C THR A 32 17.75 -3.61 14.45
N CYS A 33 17.82 -3.43 13.13
CA CYS A 33 16.67 -3.35 12.25
C CYS A 33 16.77 -4.34 11.08
N ASN A 34 15.65 -4.87 10.61
CA ASN A 34 15.62 -5.80 9.49
C ASN A 34 14.28 -5.79 8.75
N TYR A 35 14.28 -6.35 7.54
CA TYR A 35 13.08 -6.73 6.80
C TYR A 35 12.78 -8.21 7.09
N TYR A 36 11.55 -8.49 7.51
CA TYR A 36 11.10 -9.85 7.80
C TYR A 36 10.03 -10.30 6.80
N ALA A 37 9.95 -11.60 6.52
CA ALA A 37 9.04 -12.15 5.52
C ALA A 37 7.55 -11.97 5.85
N ASN A 38 7.21 -11.73 7.11
CA ASN A 38 5.86 -11.41 7.58
C ASN A 38 5.53 -9.91 7.54
N ALA A 39 6.44 -9.05 7.05
CA ALA A 39 6.18 -7.63 6.86
C ALA A 39 5.34 -7.41 5.60
N TYR A 40 4.04 -7.22 5.78
CA TYR A 40 3.10 -6.97 4.69
C TYR A 40 2.79 -5.47 4.51
N SER A 41 2.60 -5.05 3.27
CA SER A 41 2.03 -3.74 2.94
C SER A 41 0.71 -3.91 2.19
N PHE A 42 -0.26 -3.06 2.52
CA PHE A 42 -1.60 -3.09 1.93
C PHE A 42 -1.84 -1.81 1.15
N TRP A 43 -2.35 -1.95 -0.06
CA TRP A 43 -2.60 -0.86 -0.99
C TRP A 43 -4.01 -1.00 -1.56
N LEU A 44 -4.67 0.12 -1.87
CA LEU A 44 -5.93 0.09 -2.61
C LEU A 44 -5.69 -0.46 -4.02
N ALA A 45 -6.54 -1.39 -4.45
CA ALA A 45 -6.46 -1.96 -5.79
C ALA A 45 -7.12 -1.05 -6.84
N THR A 46 -6.69 -1.16 -8.10
CA THR A 46 -7.41 -0.57 -9.24
C THR A 46 -8.65 -1.39 -9.57
N ILE A 47 -9.82 -0.76 -9.65
CA ILE A 47 -11.08 -1.42 -10.00
C ILE A 47 -11.67 -0.74 -11.23
N GLU A 48 -11.92 -1.50 -12.29
CA GLU A 48 -12.65 -1.01 -13.44
C GLU A 48 -14.14 -0.80 -13.10
N ARG A 49 -14.75 0.26 -13.63
CA ARG A 49 -16.16 0.59 -13.35
C ARG A 49 -17.11 -0.56 -13.73
N SER A 50 -16.82 -1.24 -14.83
CA SER A 50 -17.55 -2.42 -15.30
C SER A 50 -17.45 -3.62 -14.36
N GLU A 51 -16.44 -3.67 -13.50
CA GLU A 51 -16.20 -4.77 -12.56
C GLU A 51 -16.70 -4.45 -11.14
N MET A 52 -17.23 -3.25 -10.90
CA MET A 52 -17.89 -2.92 -9.63
C MET A 52 -19.07 -3.86 -9.38
N PHE A 53 -19.23 -4.32 -8.14
CA PHE A 53 -20.28 -5.25 -7.69
C PHE A 53 -20.23 -6.65 -8.32
N LYS A 54 -19.18 -6.98 -9.07
CA LYS A 54 -18.91 -8.34 -9.49
C LYS A 54 -17.97 -9.04 -8.50
N LYS A 55 -17.92 -10.37 -8.58
CA LYS A 55 -16.93 -11.16 -7.85
C LYS A 55 -15.52 -10.76 -8.35
N PRO A 56 -14.60 -10.33 -7.48
CA PRO A 56 -13.24 -10.01 -7.90
C PRO A 56 -12.52 -11.22 -8.49
N THR A 57 -11.81 -11.02 -9.60
CA THR A 57 -10.90 -12.03 -10.16
C THR A 57 -9.60 -12.04 -9.35
N PRO A 58 -9.22 -13.15 -8.70
CA PRO A 58 -7.97 -13.22 -7.95
C PRO A 58 -6.75 -13.05 -8.85
N SER A 59 -5.71 -12.40 -8.35
CA SER A 59 -4.47 -12.20 -9.10
C SER A 59 -3.27 -12.30 -8.17
N THR A 60 -2.23 -13.02 -8.61
CA THR A 60 -0.93 -13.09 -7.92
C THR A 60 0.10 -12.39 -8.81
N LEU A 61 0.50 -11.19 -8.40
CA LEU A 61 1.40 -10.35 -9.19
C LEU A 61 2.85 -10.57 -8.78
N LYS A 62 3.76 -10.51 -9.75
CA LYS A 62 5.22 -10.58 -9.51
C LYS A 62 5.86 -9.20 -9.71
N ALA A 63 7.15 -9.10 -9.37
CA ALA A 63 7.94 -7.91 -9.63
C ALA A 63 7.84 -7.52 -11.13
N GLY A 64 7.69 -6.21 -11.40
CA GLY A 64 7.45 -5.66 -12.73
C GLY A 64 5.99 -5.28 -12.97
N GLU A 65 5.04 -6.05 -12.46
CA GLU A 65 3.61 -5.85 -12.71
C GLU A 65 2.87 -5.23 -11.51
N LEU A 66 3.48 -5.22 -10.32
CA LEU A 66 2.82 -4.78 -9.08
C LEU A 66 2.11 -3.41 -9.21
N ARG A 67 2.75 -2.45 -9.90
CA ARG A 67 2.23 -1.07 -10.02
C ARG A 67 0.96 -0.96 -10.87
N THR A 68 0.66 -1.92 -11.74
CA THR A 68 -0.51 -1.83 -12.64
C THR A 68 -1.82 -2.00 -11.89
N HIS A 69 -1.79 -2.64 -10.71
CA HIS A 69 -2.97 -2.90 -9.89
C HIS A 69 -3.03 -2.06 -8.62
N VAL A 70 -2.07 -1.15 -8.40
CA VAL A 70 -2.05 -0.24 -7.25
C VAL A 70 -2.72 1.08 -7.60
N SER A 71 -3.73 1.46 -6.82
CA SER A 71 -4.46 2.71 -6.98
C SER A 71 -3.52 3.92 -6.89
N ARG A 72 -3.88 4.98 -7.62
CA ARG A 72 -3.14 6.25 -7.64
C ARG A 72 -3.90 7.30 -6.84
N CYS A 73 -3.16 8.26 -6.32
CA CYS A 73 -3.67 9.32 -5.48
C CYS A 73 -2.94 10.62 -5.78
N GLN A 74 -3.52 11.72 -5.31
CA GLN A 74 -2.93 13.04 -5.38
C GLN A 74 -3.23 13.78 -4.09
N VAL A 75 -2.21 14.39 -3.48
CA VAL A 75 -2.39 15.28 -2.33
C VAL A 75 -2.65 16.68 -2.87
N CYS A 76 -3.74 17.29 -2.42
CA CYS A 76 -4.17 18.61 -2.85
C CYS A 76 -4.27 19.55 -1.65
N MET A 77 -4.09 20.85 -1.90
CA MET A 77 -4.31 21.91 -0.91
C MET A 77 -5.33 22.91 -1.44
N ARG A 78 -6.18 23.43 -0.56
CA ARG A 78 -7.13 24.49 -0.91
C ARG A 78 -6.35 25.75 -1.27
N ARG A 79 -6.66 26.36 -2.42
CA ARG A 79 -6.18 27.71 -2.75
C ARG A 79 -7.00 28.71 -1.94
N THR A 80 -6.32 29.50 -1.11
CA THR A 80 -6.88 30.67 -0.40
C THR A 80 -6.81 31.91 -1.28
#